data_AF-A0A7K4I598-F1
#
_entry.id   AF-A0A7K4I598-F1
#
_cell.length_a   1.000
_cell.length_b   1.000
_cell.length_c   1.000
_cell.angle_alpha   90.00
_cell.angle_beta   90.00
_cell.angle_gamma   90.00
#
_symmetry.space_group_name_H-M   'P 1'
#
loop_
_entity.id
_entity.type
_entity.pdbx_description
1 polymer ?
#
loop_
_entity_poly.entity_id
_entity_poly.type
_entity_poly.pdbx_seq_one_letter_code
_entity_poly.pdbx_strand_id
1 'polypeptide(L)'
;MIWHKYELESTVMKASEALTLWKTENGIVKIDKNTIAIPIKSGDERKGYVFHGNGKLLLDTIVETEKGAIGEPVEKELEEPFLVLGNAEEIQQRFITASEEDLKIMGYESEQKFFAKTEELFDRFLGRGLIHEYGCCGKTGGFIFAFPNSGGKLDILITKGSKLVYKAADKVFVSNKRKVVLKTPKEVIVSSDQKYMIFKR
;
A
#
# COMPACT_ATOMS: atom_id res chain seq x y z
N MET A 1 20.17 21.06 -3.68
CA MET A 1 20.56 19.82 -4.37
C MET A 1 19.46 18.81 -4.09
N ILE A 2 18.52 18.65 -5.02
CA ILE A 2 17.23 18.02 -4.76
C ILE A 2 17.34 16.54 -5.14
N TRP A 3 17.42 15.66 -4.14
CA TRP A 3 17.47 14.21 -4.32
C TRP A 3 16.03 13.66 -4.38
N HIS A 4 15.33 13.79 -5.51
CA HIS A 4 14.15 12.95 -5.74
C HIS A 4 14.64 11.61 -6.27
N LYS A 5 14.90 10.67 -5.35
CA LYS A 5 15.30 9.30 -5.72
C LYS A 5 14.22 8.57 -6.54
N TYR A 6 12.98 9.03 -6.48
CA TYR A 6 11.85 8.41 -7.16
C TYR A 6 11.17 9.42 -8.10
N GLU A 7 10.78 8.94 -9.28
CA GLU A 7 10.10 9.72 -10.31
C GLU A 7 8.95 8.90 -10.89
N LEU A 8 7.87 9.58 -11.30
CA LEU A 8 6.80 8.97 -12.09
C LEU A 8 7.24 8.87 -13.55
N GLU A 9 6.96 7.74 -14.20
CA GLU A 9 7.07 7.62 -15.65
C GLU A 9 5.89 8.33 -16.34
N SER A 10 6.07 8.74 -17.60
CA SER A 10 5.04 9.46 -18.36
C SER A 10 3.97 8.57 -18.96
N THR A 11 4.20 7.26 -19.04
CA THR A 11 3.30 6.34 -19.75
C THR A 11 2.29 5.72 -18.79
N VAL A 12 1.00 5.86 -19.13
CA VAL A 12 -0.08 5.17 -18.42
C VAL A 12 -0.20 3.73 -18.92
N MET A 13 -0.24 2.82 -17.97
CA MET A 13 -0.35 1.39 -18.19
C MET A 13 -1.69 0.87 -17.67
N LYS A 14 -2.10 -0.32 -18.11
CA LYS A 14 -3.34 -0.98 -17.71
C LYS A 14 -3.08 -2.45 -17.42
N ALA A 15 -3.62 -2.94 -16.32
CA ALA A 15 -3.56 -4.36 -15.96
C ALA A 15 -4.40 -5.18 -16.96
N SER A 16 -3.77 -6.15 -17.63
CA SER A 16 -4.44 -7.01 -18.61
C SER A 16 -5.34 -8.08 -17.96
N GLU A 17 -5.09 -8.37 -16.69
CA GLU A 17 -5.80 -9.34 -15.85
C GLU A 17 -5.85 -8.84 -14.39
N ALA A 18 -6.62 -9.52 -13.54
CA ALA A 18 -6.61 -9.24 -12.10
C ALA A 18 -5.29 -9.71 -11.47
N LEU A 19 -4.70 -8.86 -10.62
CA LEU A 19 -3.39 -9.10 -10.03
C LEU A 19 -3.45 -9.13 -8.51
N THR A 20 -2.74 -10.09 -7.93
CA THR A 20 -2.42 -10.05 -6.50
C THR A 20 -1.09 -9.31 -6.34
N LEU A 21 -1.13 -8.10 -5.79
CA LEU A 21 0.06 -7.28 -5.57
C LEU A 21 0.87 -7.78 -4.37
N TRP A 22 0.18 -8.33 -3.37
CA TRP A 22 0.81 -8.90 -2.18
C TRP A 22 -0.14 -9.88 -1.51
N LYS A 23 0.40 -10.99 -0.99
CA LYS A 23 -0.38 -11.99 -0.23
C LYS A 23 0.49 -12.67 0.83
N THR A 24 -0.05 -12.81 2.03
CA THR A 24 0.49 -13.60 3.13
C THR A 24 -0.67 -14.26 3.88
N GLU A 25 -0.37 -14.96 4.98
CA GLU A 25 -1.38 -15.45 5.93
C GLU A 25 -2.19 -14.31 6.57
N ASN A 26 -1.56 -13.14 6.79
CA ASN A 26 -2.18 -12.02 7.51
C ASN A 26 -2.84 -10.98 6.59
N GLY A 27 -2.90 -11.25 5.28
CA GLY A 27 -3.58 -10.33 4.37
C GLY A 27 -3.24 -10.46 2.91
N ILE A 28 -3.98 -9.72 2.11
CA ILE A 28 -3.87 -9.67 0.66
C ILE A 28 -4.19 -8.26 0.15
N VAL A 29 -3.45 -7.82 -0.86
CA VAL A 29 -3.76 -6.66 -1.68
C VAL A 29 -3.93 -7.16 -3.12
N LYS A 30 -5.07 -6.89 -3.72
CA LYS A 30 -5.37 -7.23 -5.11
C LYS A 30 -5.92 -6.03 -5.88
N ILE A 31 -5.71 -6.05 -7.19
CA ILE A 31 -6.33 -5.13 -8.15
C ILE A 31 -7.02 -5.95 -9.23
N ASP A 32 -8.10 -5.40 -9.78
CA ASP A 32 -8.85 -6.05 -10.83
C ASP A 32 -8.25 -5.71 -12.21
N LYS A 33 -8.70 -6.48 -13.21
CA LYS A 33 -8.42 -6.19 -14.61
C LYS A 33 -8.87 -4.76 -14.96
N ASN A 34 -8.17 -4.13 -15.89
CA ASN A 34 -8.38 -2.76 -16.36
C ASN A 34 -7.99 -1.66 -15.35
N THR A 35 -7.42 -2.02 -14.19
CA THR A 35 -6.78 -1.03 -13.32
C THR A 35 -5.67 -0.31 -14.08
N ILE A 36 -5.74 1.03 -14.13
CA ILE A 36 -4.69 1.86 -14.72
C ILE A 36 -3.58 2.12 -13.72
N ALA A 37 -2.36 2.32 -14.22
CA ALA A 37 -1.16 2.45 -13.42
C ALA A 37 -0.17 3.43 -14.03
N ILE A 38 0.52 4.20 -13.19
CA ILE A 38 1.71 4.97 -13.58
C ILE A 38 2.92 4.37 -12.88
N PRO A 39 3.94 3.89 -13.61
CA PRO A 39 5.15 3.35 -13.00
C PRO A 39 5.90 4.42 -12.20
N ILE A 40 6.51 3.98 -11.10
CA ILE A 40 7.46 4.77 -10.31
C ILE A 40 8.84 4.16 -10.53
N LYS A 41 9.82 4.96 -10.95
CA LYS A 41 11.22 4.56 -11.15
C LYS A 41 12.15 5.22 -10.14
N SER A 42 13.32 4.63 -9.94
CA SER A 42 14.45 5.21 -9.22
C SER A 42 15.72 4.97 -10.04
N GLY A 43 16.20 6.00 -10.73
CA GLY A 43 17.16 5.81 -11.82
C GLY A 43 16.52 4.99 -12.94
N ASP A 44 17.18 3.93 -13.39
CA ASP A 44 16.70 3.06 -14.47
C ASP A 44 15.82 1.89 -13.97
N GLU A 45 15.64 1.74 -12.66
CA GLU A 45 14.88 0.63 -12.08
C GLU A 45 13.45 1.05 -11.74
N ARG A 46 12.46 0.28 -12.21
CA ARG A 46 11.06 0.40 -11.75
C ARG A 46 10.94 -0.11 -10.32
N LYS A 47 10.42 0.74 -9.43
CA LYS A 47 10.30 0.50 -7.99
C LYS A 47 8.88 0.46 -7.49
N GLY A 48 7.89 0.63 -8.36
CA GLY A 48 6.51 0.65 -7.93
C GLY A 48 5.58 1.22 -8.98
N TYR A 49 4.36 1.49 -8.54
CA TYR A 49 3.31 2.05 -9.36
C TYR A 49 2.36 2.88 -8.48
N VAL A 50 1.72 3.86 -9.09
CA VAL A 50 0.46 4.41 -8.58
C VAL A 50 -0.67 3.79 -9.39
N PHE A 51 -1.65 3.19 -8.72
CA PHE A 51 -2.79 2.51 -9.33
C PHE A 51 -4.06 3.33 -9.17
N HIS A 52 -4.97 3.23 -10.14
CA HIS A 52 -6.39 3.59 -10.00
C HIS A 52 -7.22 2.53 -10.72
N GLY A 53 -8.20 1.96 -10.02
CA GLY A 53 -9.13 0.99 -10.56
C GLY A 53 -9.93 0.41 -9.43
N ASN A 54 -10.48 -0.79 -9.62
CA ASN A 54 -11.08 -1.56 -8.54
C ASN A 54 -10.02 -2.48 -7.93
N GLY A 55 -10.04 -2.62 -6.61
CA GLY A 55 -9.15 -3.51 -5.89
C GLY A 55 -9.63 -3.74 -4.48
N LYS A 56 -8.91 -4.59 -3.74
CA LYS A 56 -9.26 -4.88 -2.35
C LYS A 56 -8.01 -5.02 -1.48
N LEU A 57 -8.07 -4.43 -0.31
CA LEU A 57 -7.18 -4.69 0.82
C LEU A 57 -7.94 -5.52 1.86
N LEU A 58 -7.36 -6.64 2.25
CA LEU A 58 -7.80 -7.44 3.39
C LEU A 58 -6.60 -7.65 4.30
N LEU A 59 -6.72 -7.28 5.57
CA LEU A 59 -5.71 -7.56 6.59
C LEU A 59 -6.36 -8.19 7.82
N ASP A 60 -5.77 -9.29 8.27
CA ASP A 60 -6.05 -9.80 9.60
C ASP A 60 -5.28 -8.94 10.61
N THR A 61 -6.03 -8.13 11.36
CA THR A 61 -5.47 -7.32 12.46
C THR A 61 -6.04 -7.72 13.81
N ILE A 62 -6.53 -8.96 13.91
CA ILE A 62 -7.04 -9.55 15.13
C ILE A 62 -5.87 -10.13 15.94
N VAL A 63 -5.91 -9.92 17.25
CA VAL A 63 -4.95 -10.45 18.19
C VAL A 63 -5.62 -11.55 19.01
N GLU A 64 -5.18 -12.79 18.80
CA GLU A 64 -5.61 -13.93 19.60
C GLU A 64 -5.00 -13.88 21.01
N THR A 65 -5.85 -14.07 22.01
CA THR A 65 -5.47 -14.16 23.43
C THR A 65 -6.16 -15.35 24.09
N GLU A 66 -5.69 -15.78 25.26
CA GLU A 66 -6.33 -16.86 26.03
C GLU A 66 -7.76 -16.52 26.48
N LYS A 67 -8.13 -15.23 26.49
CA LYS A 67 -9.49 -14.77 26.87
C LYS A 67 -10.38 -14.51 25.66
N GLY A 68 -9.92 -14.83 24.45
CA GLY A 68 -10.59 -14.57 23.19
C GLY A 68 -9.78 -13.66 22.26
N ALA A 69 -10.40 -13.28 21.15
CA ALA A 69 -9.78 -12.48 20.10
C ALA A 69 -10.12 -10.98 20.28
N ILE A 70 -9.14 -10.10 20.08
CA ILE A 70 -9.33 -8.65 20.19
C ILE A 70 -8.88 -7.94 18.91
N GLY A 71 -9.71 -7.01 18.44
CA GLY A 71 -9.48 -6.27 17.22
C GLY A 71 -10.52 -6.61 16.15
N GLU A 72 -10.36 -6.00 15.00
CA GLU A 72 -11.24 -6.19 13.84
C GLU A 72 -10.35 -6.28 12.60
N PRO A 73 -10.70 -7.10 11.60
CA PRO A 73 -9.97 -7.12 10.34
C PRO A 73 -10.06 -5.75 9.66
N VAL A 74 -9.12 -5.47 8.77
CA VAL A 74 -9.20 -4.31 7.88
C VAL A 74 -9.66 -4.82 6.53
N GLU A 75 -10.85 -4.37 6.11
CA GLU A 75 -11.34 -4.57 4.75
C GLU A 75 -11.52 -3.21 4.09
N LYS A 76 -10.95 -3.05 2.89
CA LYS A 76 -11.14 -1.86 2.09
C LYS A 76 -11.28 -2.20 0.62
N GLU A 77 -12.30 -1.65 0.00
CA GLU A 77 -12.32 -1.49 -1.44
C GLU A 77 -11.36 -0.36 -1.83
N LEU A 78 -10.60 -0.58 -2.89
CA LEU A 78 -9.60 0.33 -3.41
C LEU A 78 -10.13 0.89 -4.72
N GLU A 79 -10.90 1.98 -4.63
CA GLU A 79 -11.48 2.68 -5.78
C GLU A 79 -10.74 3.99 -6.10
N GLU A 80 -10.10 4.58 -5.08
CA GLU A 80 -9.28 5.78 -5.22
C GLU A 80 -7.82 5.44 -5.57
N PRO A 81 -7.07 6.37 -6.19
CA PRO A 81 -5.66 6.17 -6.46
C PRO A 81 -4.87 5.78 -5.21
N PHE A 82 -4.02 4.77 -5.32
CA PHE A 82 -3.14 4.35 -4.24
C PHE A 82 -1.75 3.99 -4.75
N LEU A 83 -0.75 4.13 -3.89
CA LEU A 83 0.65 3.99 -4.25
C LEU A 83 1.22 2.68 -3.70
N VAL A 84 2.07 2.04 -4.50
CA VAL A 84 2.84 0.87 -4.10
C VAL A 84 4.31 1.06 -4.46
N LEU A 85 5.21 0.86 -3.50
CA LEU A 85 6.65 0.74 -3.72
C LEU A 85 7.12 -0.65 -3.28
N GLY A 86 7.98 -1.29 -4.06
CA GLY A 86 8.49 -2.62 -3.78
C GLY A 86 9.18 -3.24 -4.99
N ASN A 87 9.42 -4.57 -4.94
CA ASN A 87 9.88 -5.27 -6.13
C ASN A 87 8.72 -5.42 -7.11
N ALA A 88 8.75 -4.66 -8.21
CA ALA A 88 7.67 -4.54 -9.18
C ALA A 88 7.98 -5.27 -10.50
N GLU A 89 9.10 -6.01 -10.57
CA GLU A 89 9.56 -6.70 -11.78
C GLU A 89 8.57 -7.77 -12.26
N GLU A 90 8.03 -8.58 -11.34
CA GLU A 90 7.13 -9.69 -11.68
C GLU A 90 5.76 -9.22 -12.20
N ILE A 91 5.28 -8.06 -11.74
CA ILE A 91 3.97 -7.53 -12.15
C ILE A 91 4.06 -6.75 -13.48
N GLN A 92 5.23 -6.26 -13.85
CA GLN A 92 5.44 -5.43 -15.04
C GLN A 92 4.97 -6.10 -16.34
N GLN A 93 5.17 -7.42 -16.47
CA GLN A 93 4.81 -8.18 -17.68
C GLN A 93 3.30 -8.31 -17.88
N ARG A 94 2.50 -7.96 -16.87
CA ARG A 94 1.04 -8.10 -16.87
C ARG A 94 0.31 -6.79 -17.13
N PHE A 95 1.06 -5.79 -17.58
CA PHE A 95 0.53 -4.51 -17.98
C PHE A 95 0.73 -4.28 -19.47
N ILE A 96 -0.24 -3.60 -20.07
CA ILE A 96 -0.19 -3.08 -21.43
C ILE A 96 -0.33 -1.56 -21.39
N THR A 97 -0.02 -0.86 -22.47
CA THR A 97 -0.29 0.59 -22.56
C THR A 97 -1.81 0.84 -22.47
N ALA A 98 -2.22 1.81 -21.66
CA ALA A 98 -3.62 2.21 -21.58
C ALA A 98 -4.02 3.05 -22.81
N SER A 99 -5.28 2.95 -23.23
CA SER A 99 -5.86 3.84 -24.25
C SER A 99 -6.57 5.04 -23.60
N GLU A 100 -6.95 6.03 -24.40
CA GLU A 100 -7.75 7.15 -23.94
C GLU A 100 -9.12 6.71 -23.40
N GLU A 101 -9.73 5.66 -23.98
CA GLU A 101 -10.99 5.09 -23.50
C GLU A 101 -10.85 4.50 -22.09
N ASP A 102 -9.72 3.86 -21.78
CA ASP A 102 -9.47 3.31 -20.44
C ASP A 102 -9.46 4.40 -19.37
N LEU A 103 -8.88 5.56 -19.69
CA LEU A 103 -8.88 6.74 -18.81
C LEU A 103 -10.27 7.31 -18.62
N LYS A 104 -11.06 7.41 -19.71
CA LYS A 104 -12.44 7.88 -19.66
C LYS A 104 -13.33 6.98 -18.80
N ILE A 105 -13.15 5.65 -18.89
CA ILE A 105 -13.85 4.68 -18.03
C ILE A 105 -13.53 4.93 -16.55
N MET A 106 -12.30 5.33 -16.24
CA MET A 106 -11.85 5.69 -14.88
C MET A 106 -12.22 7.13 -14.47
N GLY A 107 -13.02 7.83 -15.27
CA GLY A 107 -13.48 9.19 -14.96
C GLY A 107 -12.46 10.29 -15.25
N TYR A 108 -11.41 10.01 -16.02
CA TYR A 108 -10.42 11.00 -16.42
C TYR A 108 -10.68 11.52 -17.84
N GLU A 109 -10.69 12.84 -18.00
CA GLU A 109 -10.80 13.48 -19.31
C GLU A 109 -9.53 13.36 -20.17
N SER A 110 -8.37 13.21 -19.52
CA SER A 110 -7.08 13.10 -20.20
C SER A 110 -6.02 12.44 -19.31
N GLU A 111 -4.94 11.95 -19.93
CA GLU A 111 -3.75 11.46 -19.23
C GLU A 111 -3.18 12.49 -18.25
N GLN A 112 -3.18 13.77 -18.64
CA GLN A 112 -2.66 14.87 -17.82
C GLN A 112 -3.43 15.02 -16.50
N LYS A 113 -4.76 14.85 -16.52
CA LYS A 113 -5.56 14.90 -15.28
C LYS A 113 -5.25 13.71 -14.37
N PHE A 114 -5.05 12.53 -14.96
CA PHE A 114 -4.65 11.35 -14.18
C PHE A 114 -3.25 11.51 -13.59
N PHE A 115 -2.31 12.02 -14.38
CA PHE A 115 -0.95 12.32 -13.95
C PHE A 115 -0.94 13.33 -12.80
N ALA A 116 -1.68 14.43 -12.90
CA ALA A 116 -1.77 15.44 -11.83
C ALA A 116 -2.31 14.86 -10.51
N LYS A 117 -3.37 14.04 -10.56
CA LYS A 117 -3.90 13.36 -9.35
C LYS A 117 -2.89 12.37 -8.75
N THR A 118 -2.12 11.72 -9.62
CA THR A 118 -1.06 10.78 -9.24
C THR A 118 0.14 11.49 -8.61
N GLU A 119 0.55 12.62 -9.18
CA GLU A 119 1.62 13.49 -8.68
C GLU A 119 1.26 14.04 -7.30
N GLU A 120 0.02 14.52 -7.09
CA GLU A 120 -0.44 14.96 -5.77
C GLU A 120 -0.33 13.85 -4.71
N LEU A 121 -0.77 12.62 -5.04
CA LEU A 121 -0.65 11.48 -4.12
C LEU A 121 0.82 11.13 -3.84
N PHE A 122 1.64 11.14 -4.88
CA PHE A 122 3.06 10.84 -4.81
C PHE A 122 3.80 11.85 -3.93
N ASP A 123 3.53 13.15 -4.12
CA ASP A 123 4.07 14.24 -3.31
C ASP A 123 3.61 14.15 -1.86
N ARG A 124 2.33 13.83 -1.62
CA ARG A 124 1.81 13.61 -0.26
C ARG A 124 2.49 12.45 0.44
N PHE A 125 2.88 11.42 -0.30
CA PHE A 125 3.61 10.27 0.22
C PHE A 125 5.07 10.63 0.55
N LEU A 126 5.76 11.34 -0.36
CA LEU A 126 7.17 11.75 -0.19
C LEU A 126 7.35 12.87 0.83
N GLY A 127 6.50 13.90 0.79
CA GLY A 127 6.58 15.11 1.61
C GLY A 127 6.41 14.88 3.12
N ARG A 128 5.99 13.67 3.53
CA ARG A 128 5.91 13.29 4.96
C ARG A 128 7.24 12.82 5.56
N GLY A 129 8.36 12.93 4.84
CA GLY A 129 9.67 12.52 5.33
C GLY A 129 9.78 11.01 5.54
N LEU A 130 8.90 10.21 4.92
CA LEU A 130 8.87 8.75 5.05
C LEU A 130 10.07 8.07 4.40
N ILE A 131 10.77 8.76 3.49
CA ILE A 131 11.93 8.23 2.77
C ILE A 131 13.17 9.03 3.17
N HIS A 132 13.75 8.72 4.33
CA HIS A 132 15.13 9.13 4.60
C HIS A 132 16.10 8.43 3.65
N GLU A 133 17.32 8.98 3.52
CA GLU A 133 18.43 8.64 2.59
C GLU A 133 18.74 7.14 2.40
N TYR A 134 18.23 6.26 3.27
CA TYR A 134 18.28 4.81 3.11
C TYR A 134 17.14 4.34 2.20
N GLY A 135 17.42 4.27 0.90
CA GLY A 135 16.51 3.75 -0.12
C GLY A 135 15.59 2.63 0.39
N CYS A 136 14.29 2.90 0.42
CA CYS A 136 13.32 1.85 0.69
C CYS A 136 13.42 0.78 -0.40
N CYS A 137 13.26 -0.48 0.00
CA CYS A 137 13.24 -1.62 -0.92
C CYS A 137 14.60 -1.90 -1.59
N GLY A 138 15.66 -2.16 -0.80
CA GLY A 138 16.81 -2.92 -1.31
C GLY A 138 16.38 -4.30 -1.84
N LYS A 139 17.31 -5.14 -2.34
CA LYS A 139 17.04 -6.48 -2.91
C LYS A 139 16.19 -7.46 -2.05
N THR A 140 15.82 -7.08 -0.84
CA THR A 140 15.14 -7.90 0.17
C THR A 140 13.60 -7.80 0.15
N GLY A 141 12.99 -7.51 -1.00
CA GLY A 141 11.59 -7.90 -1.33
C GLY A 141 10.47 -7.36 -0.43
N GLY A 142 10.61 -6.15 0.13
CA GLY A 142 9.54 -5.52 0.91
C GLY A 142 8.60 -4.67 0.03
N PHE A 143 7.38 -4.46 0.51
CA PHE A 143 6.41 -3.56 -0.11
C PHE A 143 5.96 -2.47 0.87
N ILE A 144 5.68 -1.29 0.33
CA ILE A 144 5.00 -0.20 1.00
C ILE A 144 3.78 0.14 0.17
N PHE A 145 2.61 0.13 0.78
CA PHE A 145 1.38 0.60 0.20
C PHE A 145 0.91 1.85 0.94
N ALA A 146 0.41 2.82 0.19
CA ALA A 146 -0.17 4.03 0.74
C ALA A 146 -1.55 4.26 0.13
N PHE A 147 -2.56 4.24 0.99
CA PHE A 147 -3.97 4.36 0.63
C PHE A 147 -4.50 5.69 1.16
N PRO A 148 -5.11 6.54 0.31
CA PRO A 148 -5.86 7.70 0.81
C PRO A 148 -6.95 7.28 1.80
N ASN A 149 -7.17 8.12 2.80
CA ASN A 149 -8.30 7.99 3.71
C ASN A 149 -9.17 9.26 3.67
N SER A 150 -10.40 9.13 4.18
CA SER A 150 -11.40 10.22 4.21
C SER A 150 -10.95 11.46 4.99
N GLY A 151 -9.95 11.33 5.87
CA GLY A 151 -9.35 12.45 6.60
C GLY A 151 -8.26 13.19 5.83
N GLY A 152 -8.09 12.96 4.53
CA GLY A 152 -7.02 13.54 3.71
C GLY A 152 -5.62 13.05 4.08
N LYS A 153 -5.51 12.00 4.91
CA LYS A 153 -4.25 11.37 5.29
C LYS A 153 -4.05 10.08 4.49
N LEU A 154 -2.91 9.43 4.70
CA LEU A 154 -2.58 8.15 4.11
C LEU A 154 -2.58 7.08 5.19
N ASP A 155 -3.26 5.98 4.93
CA ASP A 155 -3.08 4.74 5.64
C ASP A 155 -1.94 3.97 4.99
N ILE A 156 -0.99 3.52 5.80
CA ILE A 156 0.26 2.94 5.31
C ILE A 156 0.35 1.48 5.72
N LEU A 157 0.59 0.60 4.74
CA LEU A 157 0.94 -0.80 4.97
C LEU A 157 2.39 -1.02 4.55
N ILE A 158 3.21 -1.57 5.43
CA ILE A 158 4.60 -1.95 5.15
C ILE A 158 4.73 -3.44 5.39
N THR A 159 5.27 -4.17 4.42
CA THR A 159 5.43 -5.62 4.50
C THR A 159 6.86 -6.01 4.12
N LYS A 160 7.44 -6.96 4.85
CA LYS A 160 8.75 -7.54 4.55
C LYS A 160 8.89 -8.92 5.17
N GLY A 161 8.75 -9.96 4.35
CA GLY A 161 8.69 -11.34 4.84
C GLY A 161 7.53 -11.51 5.82
N SER A 162 7.82 -11.96 7.05
CA SER A 162 6.82 -12.12 8.12
C SER A 162 6.53 -10.83 8.91
N LYS A 163 7.20 -9.71 8.59
CA LYS A 163 6.95 -8.42 9.23
C LYS A 163 5.86 -7.68 8.49
N LEU A 164 4.90 -7.16 9.24
CA LEU A 164 3.80 -6.35 8.75
C LEU A 164 3.59 -5.16 9.69
N VAL A 165 3.42 -3.96 9.13
CA VAL A 165 3.02 -2.77 9.85
C VAL A 165 1.87 -2.14 9.09
N TYR A 166 0.74 -1.96 9.75
CA TYR A 166 -0.39 -1.20 9.24
C TYR A 166 -0.65 0.00 10.15
N LYS A 167 -0.73 1.19 9.57
CA LYS A 167 -1.01 2.44 10.27
C LYS A 167 -2.17 3.14 9.59
N ALA A 168 -3.25 3.32 10.33
CA ALA A 168 -4.40 4.16 9.98
C ALA A 168 -4.56 5.28 11.02
N ALA A 169 -5.62 6.09 10.88
CA ALA A 169 -5.90 7.22 11.77
C ALA A 169 -6.14 6.78 13.23
N ASP A 170 -6.86 5.68 13.42
CA ASP A 170 -7.30 5.15 14.70
C ASP A 170 -6.57 3.87 15.11
N LYS A 171 -5.99 3.14 14.16
CA LYS A 171 -5.36 1.84 14.37
C LYS A 171 -3.88 1.84 13.99
N VAL A 172 -3.04 1.25 14.84
CA VAL A 172 -1.68 0.83 14.47
C VAL A 172 -1.56 -0.65 14.80
N PHE A 173 -1.25 -1.45 13.79
CA PHE A 173 -1.04 -2.88 13.91
C PHE A 173 0.37 -3.22 13.46
N VAL A 174 1.10 -3.97 14.27
CA VAL A 174 2.45 -4.45 13.95
C VAL A 174 2.47 -5.94 14.22
N SER A 175 2.87 -6.72 13.23
CA SER A 175 3.05 -8.17 13.37
C SER A 175 4.45 -8.58 12.90
N ASN A 176 5.04 -9.52 13.62
CA ASN A 176 6.26 -10.19 13.25
C ASN A 176 6.24 -11.61 13.82
N LYS A 177 5.84 -12.57 13.00
CA LYS A 177 5.62 -13.97 13.42
C LYS A 177 4.65 -14.03 14.61
N ARG A 178 5.10 -14.48 15.77
CA ARG A 178 4.30 -14.63 17.00
C ARG A 178 4.22 -13.37 17.86
N LYS A 179 4.75 -12.24 17.38
CA LYS A 179 4.75 -10.97 18.09
C LYS A 179 3.80 -10.01 17.41
N VAL A 180 2.82 -9.53 18.15
CA VAL A 180 1.79 -8.61 17.64
C VAL A 180 1.63 -7.43 18.59
N VAL A 181 1.51 -6.24 18.03
CA VAL A 181 1.11 -5.03 18.74
C VAL A 181 -0.09 -4.44 18.03
N LEU A 182 -1.20 -4.29 18.75
CA LEU A 182 -2.38 -3.57 18.29
C LEU A 182 -2.59 -2.36 19.19
N LYS A 183 -2.53 -1.17 18.61
CA LYS A 183 -2.90 0.07 19.27
C LYS A 183 -4.15 0.63 18.63
N THR A 184 -5.17 0.87 19.44
CA THR A 184 -6.39 1.60 19.07
C THR A 184 -6.44 2.92 19.85
N PRO A 185 -7.52 3.73 19.74
CA PRO A 185 -7.69 4.89 20.60
C PRO A 185 -7.95 4.52 22.07
N LYS A 186 -8.52 3.33 22.30
CA LYS A 186 -8.97 2.86 23.64
C LYS A 186 -7.89 2.07 24.38
N GLU A 187 -7.07 1.32 23.66
CA GLU A 187 -6.13 0.39 24.30
C GLU A 187 -4.89 0.12 23.46
N VAL A 188 -3.88 -0.43 24.12
CA VAL A 188 -2.69 -1.00 23.50
C VAL A 188 -2.58 -2.46 23.96
N ILE A 189 -2.48 -3.35 23.00
CA ILE A 189 -2.35 -4.79 23.19
C ILE A 189 -1.00 -5.20 22.65
N VAL A 190 -0.24 -5.91 23.46
CA VAL A 190 1.03 -6.53 23.07
C VAL A 190 0.90 -8.02 23.31
N SER A 191 1.13 -8.83 22.29
CA SER A 191 1.12 -10.29 22.36
C SER A 191 2.45 -10.86 21.86
N SER A 192 3.00 -11.83 22.58
CA SER A 192 4.21 -12.58 22.21
C SER A 192 4.12 -14.00 22.76
N ASP A 193 4.20 -15.00 21.89
CA ASP A 193 4.28 -16.42 22.29
C ASP A 193 3.23 -16.81 23.34
N GLN A 194 1.96 -16.49 23.05
CA GLN A 194 0.76 -16.73 23.88
C GLN A 194 0.64 -15.88 25.16
N LYS A 195 1.65 -15.06 25.50
CA LYS A 195 1.53 -14.06 26.56
C LYS A 195 1.01 -12.76 25.98
N TYR A 196 0.12 -12.08 26.69
CA TYR A 196 -0.40 -10.79 26.27
C TYR A 196 -0.49 -9.79 27.44
N MET A 197 -0.40 -8.51 27.10
CA MET A 197 -0.63 -7.39 28.00
C MET A 197 -1.60 -6.41 27.33
N ILE A 198 -2.58 -5.95 28.09
CA ILE A 198 -3.57 -4.96 27.65
C ILE A 198 -3.42 -3.73 28.54
N PHE A 199 -3.09 -2.60 27.91
CA PHE A 199 -3.04 -1.29 28.54
C PHE A 199 -4.27 -0.51 28.08
N LYS A 200 -5.24 -0.34 28.98
CA LYS A 200 -6.42 0.51 28.73
C LYS A 200 -6.05 1.96 29.04
N ARG A 201 -6.54 2.87 28.20
CA ARG A 201 -6.41 4.32 28.42
C ARG A 201 -7.55 4.85 29.28
#